data_AF-A0A6V8P162-F1
#
_entry.id   AF-A0A6V8P162-F1
#
_cell.length_a   1.000
_cell.length_b   1.000
_cell.length_c   1.000
_cell.angle_alpha   90.00
_cell.angle_beta   90.00
_cell.angle_gamma   90.00
#
_symmetry.space_group_name_H-M   'P 1'
#
loop_
_entity.id
_entity.type
_entity.pdbx_description
1 polymer ?
#
loop_
_entity_poly.entity_id
_entity_poly.type
_entity_poly.pdbx_seq_one_letter_code
_entity_poly.pdbx_strand_id
1 'polypeptide(L)'
;MLSTGKEPVLEIPKLQTNKTKSLPQVVFYILAILTFLLLGFIAVGSRSDPGTIDTTAYLRESLYFKENGGLPNALSLLLSGRYRQANQHPLYLLLLSLVASRDISFYPKAKLLTLAIGVVTFIFTFLTARKLFGERVGMLSAIG
;
A
#
# COMPACT_ATOMS: atom_id res chain seq x y z
N MET A 1 18.16 -68.97 25.26
CA MET A 1 17.36 -68.34 24.18
C MET A 1 17.17 -66.87 24.55
N LEU A 2 17.70 -65.98 23.70
CA LEU A 2 17.87 -64.55 23.97
C LEU A 2 16.51 -63.82 24.00
N SER A 3 16.29 -63.07 25.08
CA SER A 3 15.18 -62.12 25.22
C SER A 3 15.44 -60.92 24.30
N THR A 4 14.65 -60.79 23.25
CA THR A 4 14.67 -59.64 22.33
C THR A 4 14.04 -58.44 23.03
N GLY A 5 14.89 -57.60 23.63
CA GLY A 5 14.50 -56.29 24.15
C GLY A 5 14.03 -55.39 23.02
N LYS A 6 12.72 -55.09 23.00
CA LYS A 6 12.17 -54.01 22.18
C LYS A 6 12.55 -52.70 22.86
N GLU A 7 13.42 -51.92 22.22
CA GLU A 7 13.68 -50.55 22.65
C GLU A 7 12.42 -49.70 22.48
N PRO A 8 12.04 -48.89 23.47
CA PRO A 8 10.91 -47.98 23.34
C PRO A 8 11.32 -46.81 22.43
N VAL A 9 10.75 -46.77 21.22
CA VAL A 9 10.84 -45.61 20.33
C VAL A 9 10.11 -44.45 21.01
N LEU A 10 10.87 -43.48 21.52
CA LEU A 10 10.37 -42.21 22.03
C LEU A 10 9.74 -41.44 20.87
N GLU A 11 8.42 -41.55 20.70
CA GLU A 11 7.67 -40.66 19.83
C GLU A 11 7.75 -39.24 20.40
N ILE A 12 8.58 -38.40 19.77
CA ILE A 12 8.62 -36.97 20.09
C ILE A 12 7.27 -36.40 19.65
N PRO A 13 6.43 -35.89 20.58
CA PRO A 13 5.16 -35.31 20.22
C PRO A 13 5.42 -34.12 19.29
N LYS A 14 4.93 -34.21 18.05
CA LYS A 14 4.90 -33.07 17.13
C LYS A 14 4.10 -31.97 17.81
N LEU A 15 4.78 -30.93 18.31
CA LEU A 15 4.14 -29.71 18.77
C LEU A 15 3.35 -29.14 17.58
N GLN A 16 2.06 -29.45 17.54
CA GLN A 16 1.12 -28.73 16.70
C GLN A 16 1.01 -27.34 17.30
N THR A 17 1.85 -26.41 16.81
CA THR A 17 1.71 -24.99 17.13
C THR A 17 0.41 -24.54 16.50
N ASN A 18 -0.67 -24.58 17.29
CA ASN A 18 -1.97 -24.11 16.88
C ASN A 18 -1.80 -22.61 16.60
N LYS A 19 -1.81 -22.24 15.32
CA LYS A 19 -1.50 -20.89 14.84
C LYS A 19 -2.74 -20.01 15.01
N THR A 20 -3.26 -19.92 16.23
CA THR A 20 -4.36 -19.03 16.56
C THR A 20 -3.80 -17.61 16.56
N LYS A 21 -4.25 -16.78 15.60
CA LYS A 21 -4.00 -15.33 15.63
C LYS A 21 -4.38 -14.84 17.02
N SER A 22 -3.42 -14.33 17.79
CA SER A 22 -3.75 -13.82 19.11
C SER A 22 -4.55 -12.53 18.89
N LEU A 23 -5.75 -12.46 19.47
CA LEU A 23 -6.59 -11.26 19.51
C LEU A 23 -5.81 -9.93 19.69
N PRO A 24 -4.78 -9.82 20.56
CA PRO A 24 -3.98 -8.61 20.69
C PRO A 24 -3.25 -8.18 19.41
N GLN A 25 -2.82 -9.11 18.57
CA GLN A 25 -2.15 -8.77 17.30
C GLN A 25 -3.12 -8.07 16.36
N VAL A 26 -4.34 -8.62 16.20
CA VAL A 26 -5.35 -8.04 15.31
C VAL A 26 -5.72 -6.63 15.77
N VAL A 27 -5.91 -6.43 17.09
CA VAL A 27 -6.19 -5.12 17.68
C VAL A 27 -5.05 -4.14 17.41
N PHE A 28 -3.79 -4.55 17.61
CA PHE A 28 -2.63 -3.71 17.34
C PHE A 28 -2.58 -3.23 15.89
N TYR A 29 -2.87 -4.10 14.92
CA TYR A 29 -2.88 -3.70 13.51
C TYR A 29 -4.01 -2.74 13.17
N ILE A 30 -5.20 -2.96 13.74
CA ILE A 30 -6.32 -2.04 13.57
C ILE A 30 -5.93 -0.65 14.09
N LEU A 31 -5.30 -0.59 15.28
CA LEU A 31 -4.83 0.66 15.85
C LEU A 31 -3.77 1.33 14.96
N ALA A 32 -2.79 0.58 14.44
CA ALA A 32 -1.76 1.12 13.56
C ALA A 32 -2.34 1.71 12.26
N ILE A 33 -3.30 1.01 11.63
CA ILE A 33 -4.01 1.51 10.45
C ILE A 33 -4.81 2.77 10.80
N LEU A 34 -5.52 2.78 11.93
CA LEU A 34 -6.28 3.95 12.39
C LEU A 34 -5.36 5.14 12.65
N THR A 35 -4.21 4.94 13.29
CA THR A 35 -3.21 5.99 13.50
C THR A 35 -2.69 6.54 12.17
N PHE A 36 -2.33 5.66 11.22
CA PHE A 36 -1.89 6.08 9.89
C PHE A 36 -2.96 6.91 9.16
N LEU A 37 -4.22 6.46 9.22
CA LEU A 37 -5.36 7.16 8.62
C LEU A 37 -5.59 8.54 9.26
N LEU A 38 -5.57 8.62 10.59
CA LEU A 38 -5.76 9.88 11.31
C LEU A 38 -4.67 10.88 10.99
N LEU A 39 -3.40 10.46 11.06
CA LEU A 39 -2.25 11.32 10.71
C LEU A 39 -2.31 11.75 9.24
N GLY A 40 -2.62 10.81 8.34
CA GLY A 40 -2.78 11.09 6.93
C GLY A 40 -3.90 12.08 6.63
N PHE A 41 -5.05 11.95 7.30
CA PHE A 41 -6.18 12.87 7.12
C PHE A 41 -5.86 14.29 7.62
N ILE A 42 -5.18 14.41 8.76
CA ILE A 42 -4.67 15.70 9.25
C ILE A 42 -3.69 16.30 8.24
N ALA A 43 -2.76 15.48 7.71
CA ALA A 43 -1.79 15.91 6.71
C ALA A 43 -2.46 16.40 5.41
N VAL A 44 -3.53 15.74 4.96
CA VAL A 44 -4.33 16.15 3.79
C VAL A 44 -4.83 17.59 3.97
N GLY A 45 -5.39 17.91 5.15
CA GLY A 45 -5.93 19.23 5.47
C GLY A 45 -4.90 20.33 5.75
N SER A 46 -3.66 19.96 6.10
CA SER A 46 -2.63 20.92 6.56
C SER A 46 -2.01 21.81 5.49
N ARG A 47 -2.17 21.51 4.19
CA ARG A 47 -1.59 22.29 3.09
C ARG A 47 -2.59 22.51 1.97
N SER A 48 -3.10 23.73 1.81
CA SER A 48 -4.11 24.02 0.78
C SER A 48 -3.53 24.39 -0.58
N ASP A 49 -2.23 24.72 -0.64
CA ASP A 49 -1.56 25.16 -1.86
C ASP A 49 -0.77 24.01 -2.52
N PRO A 50 -1.00 23.72 -3.82
CA PRO A 50 -0.19 22.80 -4.61
C PRO A 50 1.13 23.42 -5.12
N GLY A 51 1.50 24.63 -4.69
CA GLY A 51 2.66 25.41 -5.15
C GLY A 51 4.05 24.79 -4.97
N THR A 52 4.15 23.53 -4.51
CA THR A 52 5.38 22.75 -4.68
C THR A 52 5.49 22.30 -6.14
N ILE A 53 6.63 22.59 -6.75
CA ILE A 53 6.89 22.44 -8.20
C ILE A 53 6.48 21.04 -8.71
N ASP A 54 6.83 19.99 -7.97
CA ASP A 54 6.53 18.62 -8.37
C ASP A 54 5.04 18.31 -8.36
N THR A 55 4.32 18.75 -7.32
CA THR A 55 2.87 18.50 -7.17
C THR A 55 2.09 19.09 -8.34
N THR A 56 2.41 20.32 -8.74
CA THR A 56 1.74 20.99 -9.84
C THR A 56 1.98 20.25 -11.17
N ALA A 57 3.18 19.71 -11.39
CA ALA A 57 3.47 18.88 -12.56
C ALA A 57 2.62 17.60 -12.56
N TYR A 58 2.54 16.87 -11.43
CA TYR A 58 1.70 15.66 -11.33
C TYR A 58 0.22 15.93 -11.59
N LEU A 59 -0.33 17.03 -11.06
CA LEU A 59 -1.72 17.41 -11.29
C LEU A 59 -1.97 17.79 -12.76
N ARG A 60 -1.05 18.55 -13.38
CA ARG A 60 -1.18 18.94 -14.80
C ARG A 60 -1.15 17.73 -15.73
N GLU A 61 -0.19 16.84 -15.54
CA GLU A 61 -0.01 15.68 -16.42
C GLU A 61 -1.16 14.67 -16.28
N SER A 62 -1.67 14.48 -15.07
CA SER A 62 -2.84 13.62 -14.85
C SER A 62 -4.13 14.20 -15.44
N LEU A 63 -4.27 15.53 -15.46
CA LEU A 63 -5.34 16.21 -16.20
C LEU A 63 -5.20 15.98 -17.71
N TYR A 64 -3.98 16.07 -18.25
CA TYR A 64 -3.71 15.76 -19.65
C TYR A 64 -4.14 14.33 -20.02
N PHE A 65 -3.82 13.34 -19.18
CA PHE A 65 -4.30 11.96 -19.38
C PHE A 65 -5.83 11.89 -19.39
N LYS A 66 -6.51 12.57 -18.46
CA LYS A 66 -7.99 12.61 -18.42
C LYS A 66 -8.56 13.17 -19.73
N GLU A 67 -8.03 14.28 -20.20
CA GLU A 67 -8.49 15.00 -21.40
C GLU A 67 -8.23 14.23 -22.70
N ASN A 68 -7.22 13.35 -22.71
CA ASN A 68 -6.88 12.52 -23.87
C ASN A 68 -7.55 11.13 -23.83
N GLY A 69 -8.66 10.97 -23.12
CA GLY A 69 -9.44 9.73 -23.09
C GLY A 69 -9.16 8.82 -21.89
N GLY A 70 -8.38 9.28 -20.91
CA GLY A 70 -8.19 8.63 -19.62
C GLY A 70 -7.55 7.24 -19.71
N LEU A 71 -7.87 6.39 -18.74
CA LEU A 71 -7.30 5.04 -18.61
C LEU A 71 -7.50 4.18 -19.88
N PRO A 72 -8.66 4.17 -20.57
CA PRO A 72 -8.83 3.38 -21.80
C PRO A 72 -7.86 3.77 -22.93
N ASN A 73 -7.56 5.06 -23.07
CA ASN A 73 -6.69 5.55 -24.15
C ASN A 73 -5.22 5.75 -23.70
N ALA A 74 -4.93 5.48 -22.44
CA ALA A 74 -3.61 5.67 -21.83
C ALA A 74 -2.50 4.92 -22.56
N LEU A 75 -2.74 3.65 -22.87
CA LEU A 75 -1.73 2.80 -23.51
C LEU A 75 -1.45 3.28 -24.94
N SER A 76 -2.50 3.63 -25.68
CA SER A 76 -2.37 4.23 -27.02
C SER A 76 -1.58 5.54 -26.96
N LEU A 77 -1.87 6.40 -25.99
CA LEU A 77 -1.17 7.67 -25.78
C LEU A 77 0.32 7.46 -25.48
N LEU A 78 0.66 6.49 -24.61
CA LEU A 78 2.04 6.14 -24.27
C LEU A 78 2.81 5.55 -25.45
N LEU A 79 2.17 4.68 -26.24
CA LEU A 79 2.80 4.00 -27.37
C LEU A 79 2.87 4.88 -28.63
N SER A 80 2.02 5.90 -28.74
CA SER A 80 1.99 6.82 -29.88
C SER A 80 3.15 7.82 -29.93
N GLY A 81 3.97 7.89 -28.88
CA GLY A 81 5.05 8.88 -28.75
C GLY A 81 4.57 10.32 -28.57
N ARG A 82 3.25 10.55 -28.41
CA ARG A 82 2.68 11.88 -28.16
C ARG A 82 2.91 12.35 -26.73
N TYR A 83 3.01 11.40 -25.78
CA TYR A 83 3.35 11.68 -24.40
C TYR A 83 4.86 11.92 -24.25
N ARG A 84 5.26 13.12 -23.81
CA ARG A 84 6.68 13.56 -23.79
C ARG A 84 7.30 13.64 -22.40
N GLN A 85 6.51 13.45 -21.34
CA GLN A 85 7.02 13.55 -19.98
C GLN A 85 7.87 12.31 -19.64
N ALA A 86 9.17 12.50 -19.48
CA ALA A 86 10.11 11.40 -19.18
C ALA A 86 10.44 11.25 -17.69
N ASN A 87 10.24 12.31 -16.89
CA ASN A 87 10.71 12.38 -15.51
C ASN A 87 9.75 11.76 -14.48
N GLN A 88 8.57 11.28 -14.90
CA GLN A 88 7.54 10.76 -14.01
C GLN A 88 7.01 9.44 -14.56
N HIS A 89 6.87 8.44 -13.68
CA HIS A 89 6.31 7.15 -14.09
C HIS A 89 4.80 7.29 -14.38
N PRO A 90 4.30 6.84 -15.54
CA PRO A 90 2.93 7.11 -15.98
C PRO A 90 1.86 6.45 -15.08
N LEU A 91 2.20 5.37 -14.38
CA LEU A 91 1.24 4.65 -13.52
C LEU A 91 0.57 5.57 -12.48
N TYR A 92 1.34 6.41 -11.79
CA TYR A 92 0.78 7.29 -10.76
C TYR A 92 -0.08 8.40 -11.37
N LEU A 93 0.35 8.93 -12.52
CA LEU A 93 -0.40 9.93 -13.27
C LEU A 93 -1.73 9.38 -13.79
N LEU A 94 -1.75 8.12 -14.21
CA LEU A 94 -2.97 7.43 -14.62
C LEU A 94 -3.94 7.23 -13.47
N LEU A 95 -3.44 6.84 -12.29
CA LEU A 95 -4.29 6.74 -11.10
C LEU A 95 -4.86 8.11 -10.71
N LEU A 96 -4.02 9.16 -10.71
CA LEU A 96 -4.48 10.54 -10.48
C LEU A 96 -5.50 11.00 -11.53
N SER A 97 -5.36 10.56 -12.79
CA SER A 97 -6.30 10.91 -13.86
C SER A 97 -7.72 10.42 -13.59
N LEU A 98 -7.92 9.40 -12.74
CA LEU A 98 -9.26 8.93 -12.38
C LEU A 98 -10.05 10.01 -11.63
N VAL A 99 -9.37 10.77 -10.77
CA VAL A 99 -9.95 11.82 -9.94
C VAL A 99 -9.63 13.25 -10.43
N ALA A 100 -8.92 13.36 -11.56
CA ALA A 100 -8.52 14.64 -12.14
C ALA A 100 -9.72 15.48 -12.58
N SER A 101 -9.73 16.74 -12.16
CA SER A 101 -10.67 17.76 -12.60
C SER A 101 -9.99 19.13 -12.63
N ARG A 102 -10.59 20.10 -13.33
CA ARG A 102 -10.08 21.48 -13.42
C ARG A 102 -10.44 22.34 -12.20
N ASP A 103 -11.13 21.75 -11.21
CA ASP A 103 -11.63 22.46 -10.04
C ASP A 103 -10.63 22.45 -8.89
N ILE A 104 -10.81 23.38 -7.95
CA ILE A 104 -9.99 23.44 -6.73
C ILE A 104 -10.09 22.15 -5.88
N SER A 105 -11.16 21.35 -6.08
CA SER A 105 -11.35 20.06 -5.41
C SER A 105 -10.38 18.97 -5.87
N PHE A 106 -9.65 19.17 -6.97
CA PHE A 106 -8.76 18.14 -7.49
C PHE A 106 -7.59 17.88 -6.55
N TYR A 107 -6.94 18.91 -6.02
CA TYR A 107 -5.80 18.75 -5.13
C TYR A 107 -6.12 17.93 -3.85
N PRO A 108 -7.20 18.22 -3.10
CA PRO A 108 -7.55 17.38 -1.95
C PRO A 108 -7.93 15.95 -2.35
N LYS A 109 -8.60 15.75 -3.50
CA LYS A 109 -8.88 14.40 -4.03
C LYS A 109 -7.59 13.63 -4.37
N ALA A 110 -6.61 14.29 -4.96
CA ALA A 110 -5.30 13.71 -5.25
C ALA A 110 -4.61 13.24 -3.97
N LYS A 111 -4.62 14.05 -2.91
CA LYS A 111 -4.06 13.65 -1.61
C LYS A 111 -4.79 12.48 -0.97
N LEU A 112 -6.13 12.45 -1.05
CA LEU A 112 -6.92 11.32 -0.56
C LEU A 112 -6.59 10.03 -1.31
N LEU A 113 -6.36 10.13 -2.64
CA LEU A 113 -5.89 9.00 -3.43
C LEU A 113 -4.49 8.54 -2.98
N THR A 114 -3.56 9.47 -2.78
CA THR A 114 -2.21 9.16 -2.25
C THR A 114 -2.31 8.46 -0.88
N LEU A 115 -3.19 8.94 0.00
CA LEU A 115 -3.43 8.32 1.31
C LEU A 115 -3.97 6.90 1.15
N ALA A 116 -4.93 6.67 0.26
CA ALA A 116 -5.47 5.34 -0.02
C ALA A 116 -4.38 4.37 -0.54
N ILE A 117 -3.51 4.84 -1.44
CA ILE A 117 -2.35 4.06 -1.91
C ILE A 117 -1.41 3.74 -0.74
N GLY A 118 -1.17 4.70 0.16
CA GLY A 118 -0.41 4.48 1.38
C GLY A 118 -0.99 3.38 2.26
N VAL A 119 -2.31 3.37 2.48
CA VAL A 119 -3.00 2.32 3.27
C VAL A 119 -2.83 0.94 2.61
N VAL A 120 -3.03 0.86 1.30
CA VAL A 120 -2.84 -0.40 0.56
C VAL A 120 -1.40 -0.88 0.71
N THR A 121 -0.43 0.00 0.53
CA THR A 121 1.00 -0.30 0.68
C THR A 121 1.31 -0.79 2.09
N PHE A 122 0.79 -0.11 3.11
CA PHE A 122 0.95 -0.49 4.51
C PHE A 122 0.42 -1.90 4.79
N ILE A 123 -0.78 -2.22 4.28
CA ILE A 123 -1.37 -3.56 4.40
C ILE A 123 -0.49 -4.60 3.71
N PHE A 124 -0.02 -4.34 2.48
CA PHE A 124 0.83 -5.27 1.73
C PHE A 124 2.18 -5.52 2.41
N THR A 125 2.84 -4.47 2.90
CA THR A 125 4.08 -4.57 3.67
C THR A 125 3.86 -5.46 4.89
N PHE A 126 2.77 -5.24 5.63
CA PHE A 126 2.44 -6.05 6.78
C PHE A 126 2.20 -7.53 6.43
N LEU A 127 1.37 -7.81 5.43
CA LEU A 127 1.07 -9.18 5.00
C LEU A 127 2.34 -9.92 4.55
N THR A 128 3.23 -9.21 3.85
CA THR A 128 4.50 -9.75 3.36
C THR A 128 5.48 -10.00 4.50
N ALA A 129 5.68 -9.02 5.38
CA ALA A 129 6.54 -9.14 6.55
C ALA A 129 6.10 -10.30 7.46
N ARG A 130 4.78 -10.42 7.69
CA ARG A 130 4.21 -11.54 8.44
C ARG A 130 4.50 -12.89 7.78
N LYS A 131 4.32 -12.98 6.46
CA LYS A 131 4.52 -14.23 5.71
C LYS A 131 5.97 -14.68 5.73
N LEU A 132 6.92 -13.74 5.62
CA LEU A 132 8.35 -14.05 5.51
C LEU A 132 9.05 -14.23 6.86
N PHE A 133 8.75 -13.41 7.86
CA PHE A 133 9.53 -13.32 9.10
C PHE A 133 8.74 -13.68 10.37
N GLY A 134 7.48 -14.09 10.20
CA GLY A 134 6.60 -14.42 11.33
C GLY A 134 5.93 -13.19 11.96
N GLU A 135 5.09 -13.44 12.96
CA GLU A 135 4.11 -12.45 13.43
C GLU A 135 4.74 -11.27 14.18
N ARG A 136 5.87 -11.48 14.88
CA ARG A 136 6.54 -10.43 15.66
C ARG A 136 7.20 -9.37 14.77
N VAL A 137 7.77 -9.79 13.65
CA VAL A 137 8.40 -8.87 12.68
C VAL A 137 7.34 -8.10 11.89
N GLY A 138 6.18 -8.71 11.63
CA GLY A 138 5.01 -8.01 11.10
C GLY A 138 4.56 -6.83 11.98
N MET A 139 4.57 -6.98 13.31
CA MET A 139 4.22 -5.88 14.22
C MET A 139 5.22 -4.73 14.16
N LEU A 140 6.53 -5.03 14.10
CA LEU A 140 7.57 -4.01 13.99
C LEU A 140 7.49 -3.25 12.66
N SER A 141 7.15 -3.95 11.56
CA SER A 141 6.97 -3.31 10.25
C SER A 141 5.80 -2.33 10.19
N ALA A 142 4.88 -2.38 11.15
CA ALA A 142 3.74 -1.47 11.23
C ALA A 142 4.05 -0.18 12.01
N ILE A 143 5.20 -0.11 12.70
CA ILE A 143 5.61 1.06 13.51
C ILE A 143 6.68 1.89 12.79
N GLY A 144 7.56 1.25 12.01
CA GLY A 144 8.63 1.91 11.24
C GLY A 144 8.10 2.65 10.03
#